data_AF-A0A6I9NNP0-F1
#
_entry.id   AF-A0A6I9NNP0-F1
#
_cell.length_a   1.000
_cell.length_b   1.000
_cell.length_c   1.000
_cell.angle_alpha   90.00
_cell.angle_beta   90.00
_cell.angle_gamma   90.00
#
_symmetry.space_group_name_H-M   'P 1'
#
loop_
_entity.id
_entity.type
_entity.pdbx_description
1 polymer ?
#
loop_
_entity_poly.entity_id
_entity_poly.type
_entity_poly.pdbx_seq_one_letter_code
_entity_poly.pdbx_strand_id
1 'polypeptide(L)'
;PLLPVSCFVHILCYQNTLRDGFPYERRPESRAFIPADEGDYYYTAAVWGGYLEDMYKLVRYCYKQSEEDAKNKIEAIWQEESHLNKYLLYNKPTKVLSPEYLWSDYDGIPEDIRVVRISQLIKNYAEVRPNGGH
;
A
#
# COMPACT_ATOMS: atom_id res chain seq x y z
N PRO A 1 -21.16 10.27 -2.75
CA PRO A 1 -21.15 9.72 -1.37
C PRO A 1 -19.79 9.09 -1.05
N LEU A 2 -19.19 9.47 0.09
CA LEU A 2 -18.02 8.76 0.62
C LEU A 2 -18.42 7.31 0.94
N LEU A 3 -17.49 6.37 0.81
CA LEU A 3 -17.68 4.94 1.02
C LEU A 3 -16.91 4.48 2.27
N PRO A 4 -17.23 3.32 2.88
CA PRO A 4 -16.57 2.82 4.09
C PRO A 4 -15.03 2.83 4.02
N VAL A 5 -14.44 2.19 3.00
CA VAL A 5 -13.01 2.28 2.68
C VAL A 5 -12.81 2.21 1.17
N SER A 6 -12.04 3.15 0.63
CA SER A 6 -11.57 3.20 -0.75
C SER A 6 -10.05 3.17 -0.76
N CYS A 7 -9.48 2.25 -1.55
CA CYS A 7 -8.04 2.04 -1.69
C CYS A 7 -7.64 2.11 -3.16
N PHE A 8 -6.35 2.24 -3.41
CA PHE A 8 -5.79 2.52 -4.72
C PHE A 8 -4.79 1.41 -5.04
N VAL A 9 -4.85 0.86 -6.25
CA VAL A 9 -3.86 -0.13 -6.69
C VAL A 9 -2.53 0.57 -6.95
N HIS A 10 -1.44 -0.02 -6.49
CA HIS A 10 -0.10 0.52 -6.69
C HIS A 10 0.33 0.40 -8.17
N ILE A 11 0.96 1.46 -8.69
CA ILE A 11 1.34 1.60 -10.12
C ILE A 11 2.30 0.49 -10.57
N LEU A 12 3.24 0.09 -9.71
CA LEU A 12 4.21 -0.95 -10.07
C LEU A 12 3.61 -2.37 -10.14
N CYS A 13 2.36 -2.55 -9.71
CA CYS A 13 1.79 -3.88 -9.50
C CYS A 13 0.46 -4.12 -10.24
N TYR A 14 -0.04 -3.18 -11.05
CA TYR A 14 -1.40 -3.30 -11.61
C TYR A 14 -1.52 -4.02 -12.96
N GLN A 15 -0.47 -4.04 -13.78
CA GLN A 15 -0.57 -4.57 -15.16
C GLN A 15 -0.23 -6.06 -15.26
N ASN A 16 0.97 -6.46 -14.83
CA ASN A 16 1.52 -7.78 -15.15
C ASN A 16 2.21 -8.46 -13.97
N THR A 17 1.84 -8.10 -12.74
CA THR A 17 2.41 -8.70 -11.54
C THR A 17 1.51 -9.82 -11.05
N LEU A 18 2.02 -11.05 -11.08
CA LEU A 18 1.37 -12.17 -10.43
C LEU A 18 1.39 -11.99 -8.90
N ARG A 19 0.44 -12.62 -8.21
CA ARG A 19 0.23 -12.48 -6.76
C ARG A 19 1.48 -12.75 -5.91
N ASP A 20 2.25 -13.75 -6.30
CA ASP A 20 3.52 -14.12 -5.66
C ASP A 20 4.60 -13.05 -5.86
N GLY A 21 4.54 -12.33 -6.99
CA GLY A 21 5.39 -11.18 -7.31
C GLY A 21 5.01 -9.88 -6.61
N PHE A 22 3.88 -9.81 -5.90
CA PHE A 22 3.59 -8.62 -5.09
C PHE A 22 4.60 -8.48 -3.95
N PRO A 23 5.07 -7.25 -3.67
CA PRO A 23 6.09 -7.02 -2.67
C PRO A 23 5.48 -6.97 -1.25
N TYR A 24 4.60 -7.93 -0.92
CA TYR A 24 4.13 -8.13 0.43
C TYR A 24 5.26 -8.55 1.36
N GLU A 25 5.05 -8.38 2.66
CA GLU A 25 5.91 -8.99 3.65
C GLU A 25 5.80 -10.53 3.59
N ARG A 26 6.93 -11.20 3.37
CA ARG A 26 7.00 -12.66 3.21
C ARG A 26 7.70 -13.36 4.38
N ARG A 27 8.24 -12.61 5.35
CA ARG A 27 8.80 -13.17 6.58
C ARG A 27 7.65 -13.53 7.54
N PRO A 28 7.44 -14.82 7.88
CA PRO A 28 6.33 -15.25 8.73
C PRO A 28 6.39 -14.70 10.16
N GLU A 29 7.55 -14.18 10.58
CA GLU A 29 7.76 -13.55 11.88
C GLU A 29 7.09 -12.17 11.99
N SER A 30 6.84 -11.50 10.86
CA SER A 30 6.16 -10.20 10.84
C SER A 30 4.64 -10.35 10.92
N ARG A 31 4.01 -9.43 11.64
CA ARG A 31 2.55 -9.24 11.66
C ARG A 31 1.97 -8.88 10.29
N ALA A 32 2.78 -8.35 9.37
CA ALA A 32 2.36 -8.02 8.02
C ALA A 32 2.42 -9.21 7.04
N PHE A 33 2.87 -10.39 7.48
CA PHE A 33 3.08 -11.55 6.61
C PHE A 33 1.85 -11.93 5.76
N ILE A 34 2.04 -12.07 4.45
CA ILE A 34 1.06 -12.62 3.51
C ILE A 34 1.70 -13.80 2.75
N PRO A 35 1.12 -15.02 2.80
CA PRO A 35 1.57 -16.17 2.01
C PRO A 35 1.56 -15.91 0.49
N ALA A 36 2.41 -16.62 -0.27
CA ALA A 36 2.55 -16.43 -1.73
C ALA A 36 1.25 -16.72 -2.50
N ASP A 37 0.40 -17.59 -1.96
CA ASP A 37 -0.90 -17.98 -2.50
C ASP A 37 -2.06 -17.08 -2.02
N GLU A 38 -1.81 -16.06 -1.18
CA GLU A 38 -2.81 -15.07 -0.74
C GLU A 38 -2.57 -13.67 -1.34
N GLY A 39 -3.64 -12.87 -1.48
CA GLY A 39 -3.61 -11.50 -2.01
C GLY A 39 -4.57 -11.25 -3.18
N ASP A 40 -5.27 -10.12 -3.17
CA ASP A 40 -6.10 -9.71 -4.31
C ASP A 40 -5.36 -8.70 -5.20
N TYR A 41 -4.88 -7.62 -4.57
CA TYR A 41 -4.12 -6.53 -5.19
C TYR A 41 -3.05 -6.02 -4.22
N TYR A 42 -1.99 -5.42 -4.76
CA TYR A 42 -1.08 -4.61 -3.96
C TYR A 42 -1.59 -3.17 -3.88
N TYR A 43 -2.04 -2.76 -2.69
CA TYR A 43 -2.59 -1.44 -2.41
C TYR A 43 -1.51 -0.49 -1.92
N THR A 44 -1.61 0.79 -2.27
CA THR A 44 -0.69 1.82 -1.79
C THR A 44 -1.14 2.48 -0.48
N ALA A 45 -0.19 2.84 0.37
CA ALA A 45 -0.42 3.67 1.55
C ALA A 45 -0.39 5.18 1.26
N ALA A 46 0.08 5.60 0.08
CA ALA A 46 0.24 7.01 -0.27
C ALA A 46 -1.09 7.77 -0.34
N VAL A 47 -2.16 7.12 -0.81
CA VAL A 47 -3.51 7.67 -0.84
C VAL A 47 -4.51 6.57 -0.56
N TRP A 48 -5.40 6.79 0.40
CA TRP A 48 -6.56 5.96 0.72
C TRP A 48 -7.53 6.80 1.57
N GLY A 49 -8.78 6.36 1.70
CA GLY A 49 -9.75 7.12 2.50
C GLY A 49 -11.10 6.43 2.62
N GLY A 50 -11.98 6.98 3.45
CA GLY A 50 -13.28 6.38 3.70
C GLY A 50 -14.06 7.09 4.80
N TYR A 51 -14.95 6.37 5.47
CA TYR A 51 -15.60 6.88 6.67
C TYR A 51 -14.61 6.94 7.83
N LEU A 52 -14.75 7.97 8.66
CA LEU A 52 -13.83 8.24 9.77
C LEU A 52 -13.63 7.02 10.67
N GLU A 53 -14.71 6.32 11.01
CA GLU A 53 -14.66 5.14 11.88
C GLU A 53 -13.86 4.00 11.27
N ASP A 54 -14.00 3.77 9.96
CA ASP A 54 -13.31 2.69 9.26
C ASP A 54 -11.84 3.05 9.00
N MET A 55 -11.57 4.30 8.66
CA MET A 55 -10.20 4.81 8.61
C MET A 55 -9.49 4.69 9.96
N TYR A 56 -10.19 5.02 11.05
CA TYR A 56 -9.65 4.89 12.40
C TYR A 56 -9.32 3.44 12.75
N LYS A 57 -10.19 2.48 12.40
CA LYS A 57 -9.93 1.05 12.60
C LYS A 57 -8.68 0.59 11.84
N LEU A 58 -8.54 0.99 10.57
CA LEU A 58 -7.38 0.66 9.73
C LEU A 58 -6.09 1.22 10.34
N VAL A 59 -6.03 2.52 10.63
CA VAL A 59 -4.83 3.16 11.19
C VAL A 59 -4.46 2.56 12.53
N ARG A 60 -5.45 2.33 13.41
CA ARG A 60 -5.23 1.72 14.71
C ARG A 60 -4.71 0.29 14.58
N TYR A 61 -5.18 -0.46 13.58
CA TYR A 61 -4.65 -1.79 13.29
C TYR A 61 -3.19 -1.70 12.84
N CYS A 62 -2.86 -0.91 11.82
CA CYS A 62 -1.50 -0.79 11.30
C CYS A 62 -0.52 -0.36 12.39
N TYR A 63 -0.88 0.65 13.19
CA TYR A 63 -0.08 1.10 14.32
C TYR A 63 0.21 -0.03 15.32
N LYS A 64 -0.83 -0.77 15.75
CA LYS A 64 -0.65 -1.87 16.69
C LYS A 64 0.22 -3.00 16.13
N GLN A 65 0.08 -3.34 14.84
CA GLN A 65 0.90 -4.40 14.24
C GLN A 65 2.36 -3.96 14.07
N SER A 66 2.59 -2.69 13.72
CA SER A 66 3.92 -2.09 13.64
C SER A 66 4.63 -2.09 15.01
N GLU A 67 3.92 -1.74 16.08
CA GLU A 67 4.44 -1.82 17.46
C GLU A 67 4.81 -3.26 17.87
N GLU A 68 4.02 -4.25 17.45
CA GLU A 68 4.30 -5.66 17.73
C GLU A 68 5.53 -6.17 16.95
N ASP A 69 5.68 -5.77 15.69
CA ASP A 69 6.88 -6.07 14.90
C ASP A 69 8.12 -5.41 15.52
N ALA A 70 8.01 -4.15 15.93
CA ALA A 70 9.10 -3.42 16.58
C ALA A 70 9.58 -4.09 17.88
N LYS A 71 8.65 -4.60 18.72
CA LYS A 71 9.01 -5.39 19.92
C LYS A 71 9.80 -6.66 19.58
N ASN A 72 9.51 -7.26 18.42
CA ASN A 72 10.21 -8.42 17.90
C ASN A 72 11.45 -8.05 17.06
N LYS A 73 11.83 -6.76 17.03
CA LYS A 73 12.96 -6.23 16.25
C LYS A 73 12.81 -6.46 14.74
N ILE A 74 11.58 -6.37 14.26
CA ILE A 74 11.22 -6.48 12.85
C ILE A 74 10.67 -5.12 12.42
N GLU A 75 11.07 -4.66 11.24
CA GLU A 75 10.37 -3.63 10.49
C GLU A 75 9.85 -4.29 9.20
N ALA A 76 8.55 -4.17 8.93
CA ALA A 76 7.96 -4.74 7.73
C ALA A 76 8.57 -4.10 6.47
N ILE A 77 8.70 -4.88 5.39
CA ILE A 77 9.50 -4.50 4.20
C ILE A 77 9.10 -3.16 3.54
N TRP A 78 7.82 -2.79 3.60
CA TRP A 78 7.30 -1.48 3.17
C TRP A 78 6.56 -0.76 4.31
N GLN A 79 7.10 -0.87 5.52
CA GLN A 79 6.60 -0.19 6.73
C GLN A 79 5.07 -0.30 6.87
N GLU A 80 4.33 0.81 6.91
CA GLU A 80 2.88 0.84 7.06
C GLU A 80 2.12 0.26 5.87
N GLU A 81 2.69 0.29 4.67
CA GLU A 81 2.06 -0.24 3.45
C GLU A 81 1.92 -1.76 3.52
N SER A 82 2.91 -2.45 4.10
CA SER A 82 2.83 -3.89 4.37
C SER A 82 1.67 -4.23 5.31
N HIS A 83 1.53 -3.51 6.43
CA HIS A 83 0.43 -3.73 7.38
C HIS A 83 -0.94 -3.35 6.81
N LEU A 84 -1.00 -2.30 5.99
CA LEU A 84 -2.22 -1.88 5.28
C LEU A 84 -2.69 -2.99 4.32
N ASN A 85 -1.78 -3.57 3.55
CA ASN A 85 -2.12 -4.68 2.66
C ASN A 85 -2.62 -5.90 3.43
N LYS A 86 -1.99 -6.23 4.58
CA LYS A 86 -2.48 -7.31 5.46
C LYS A 86 -3.88 -7.03 6.01
N TYR A 87 -4.16 -5.77 6.38
CA TYR A 87 -5.49 -5.39 6.84
C TYR A 87 -6.55 -5.56 5.75
N LEU A 88 -6.29 -5.04 4.55
CA LEU A 88 -7.22 -5.04 3.43
C LEU A 88 -7.46 -6.42 2.83
N LEU A 89 -6.52 -7.35 3.00
CA LEU A 89 -6.69 -8.76 2.64
C LEU A 89 -7.89 -9.39 3.36
N TYR A 90 -8.14 -9.05 4.63
CA TYR A 90 -9.26 -9.59 5.40
C TYR A 90 -10.40 -8.59 5.61
N ASN A 91 -10.16 -7.30 5.39
CA ASN A 91 -11.13 -6.22 5.50
C ASN A 91 -11.25 -5.54 4.13
N LYS A 92 -11.94 -6.22 3.20
CA LYS A 92 -11.96 -5.82 1.79
C LYS A 92 -12.41 -4.36 1.62
N PRO A 93 -11.69 -3.55 0.84
CA PRO A 93 -12.14 -2.19 0.56
C PRO A 93 -13.44 -2.24 -0.27
N THR A 94 -14.33 -1.31 0.01
CA THR A 94 -15.62 -1.19 -0.71
C THR A 94 -15.46 -0.64 -2.13
N LYS A 95 -14.33 0.00 -2.42
CA LYS A 95 -13.94 0.44 -3.76
C LYS A 95 -12.44 0.37 -3.91
N VAL A 96 -12.02 -0.13 -5.08
CA VAL A 96 -10.64 -0.11 -5.52
C VAL A 96 -10.54 0.87 -6.69
N LEU A 97 -9.65 1.85 -6.58
CA LEU A 97 -9.40 2.86 -7.60
C LEU A 97 -8.21 2.43 -8.47
N SER A 98 -8.35 2.72 -9.77
CA SER A 98 -7.30 2.47 -10.76
C SER A 98 -6.07 3.36 -10.49
N PRO A 99 -4.91 2.99 -11.07
CA PRO A 99 -3.70 3.82 -11.02
C PRO A 99 -3.86 5.23 -11.59
N GLU A 100 -4.92 5.51 -12.36
CA GLU A 100 -5.27 6.87 -12.81
C GLU A 100 -5.36 7.87 -11.65
N TYR A 101 -5.70 7.39 -10.45
CA TYR A 101 -5.87 8.19 -9.24
C TYR A 101 -4.62 8.29 -8.36
N LEU A 102 -3.54 7.60 -8.72
CA LEU A 102 -2.22 7.80 -8.14
C LEU A 102 -1.20 7.29 -9.16
N TRP A 103 -0.67 8.21 -9.97
CA TRP A 103 0.41 7.97 -10.93
C TRP A 103 1.76 8.45 -10.41
N SER A 104 2.79 8.41 -11.25
CA SER A 104 4.17 8.76 -10.94
C SER A 104 4.78 9.50 -12.12
N ASP A 105 5.36 10.68 -11.88
CA ASP A 105 6.03 11.48 -12.92
C ASP A 105 7.36 10.84 -13.38
N TYR A 106 7.80 9.76 -12.73
CA TYR A 106 8.94 8.96 -13.19
C TYR A 106 8.58 8.05 -14.37
N ASP A 107 7.30 7.70 -14.52
CA ASP A 107 6.84 6.63 -15.40
C ASP A 107 6.11 7.19 -16.63
N GLY A 108 6.37 6.60 -17.80
CA GLY A 108 5.61 6.89 -19.00
C GLY A 108 4.15 6.44 -18.87
N ILE A 109 3.22 7.13 -19.52
CA ILE A 109 1.77 6.84 -19.44
C ILE A 109 1.41 5.75 -20.48
N PRO A 110 0.96 4.55 -20.08
CA PRO A 110 0.54 3.51 -21.00
C PRO A 110 -0.87 3.75 -21.57
N GLU A 111 -1.24 3.04 -22.64
CA GLU A 111 -2.49 3.26 -23.41
C GLU A 111 -3.78 3.00 -22.60
N ASP A 112 -3.71 2.15 -21.58
CA ASP A 112 -4.84 1.82 -20.71
C ASP A 112 -5.13 2.90 -19.65
N ILE A 113 -4.21 3.85 -19.44
CA ILE A 113 -4.38 5.02 -18.57
C ILE A 113 -4.89 6.19 -19.43
N ARG A 114 -6.16 6.55 -19.27
CA ARG A 114 -6.81 7.58 -20.10
C ARG A 114 -6.61 8.98 -19.53
N VAL A 115 -6.59 9.10 -18.20
CA VAL A 115 -6.43 10.37 -17.50
C VAL A 115 -5.60 10.16 -16.23
N VAL A 116 -4.50 10.90 -16.09
CA VAL A 116 -3.78 11.03 -14.82
C VAL A 116 -4.44 12.11 -13.98
N ARG A 117 -5.00 11.73 -12.83
CA ARG A 117 -5.75 12.65 -11.93
C ARG A 117 -4.87 13.20 -10.82
N ILE A 118 -3.97 12.38 -10.31
CA ILE A 118 -3.00 12.70 -9.26
C ILE A 118 -1.70 12.01 -9.65
N SER A 119 -0.57 12.71 -9.55
CA SER A 119 0.75 12.15 -9.82
C SER A 119 1.71 12.47 -8.69
N GLN A 120 2.58 11.51 -8.37
CA GLN A 120 3.69 11.72 -7.46
C GLN A 120 4.81 12.49 -8.17
N LEU A 121 5.30 13.55 -7.52
CA LEU A 121 6.41 14.35 -8.01
C LEU A 121 7.73 13.58 -7.96
N ILE A 122 8.62 13.91 -8.89
CA ILE A 122 10.03 13.50 -8.86
C ILE A 122 10.70 14.08 -7.61
N LYS A 123 11.44 13.24 -6.88
CA LYS A 123 12.07 13.54 -5.59
C LYS A 123 13.51 13.08 -5.61
N ASN A 124 14.39 13.92 -5.09
CA ASN A 124 15.73 13.51 -4.70
C ASN A 124 15.68 12.93 -3.28
N TYR A 125 15.54 11.61 -3.14
CA TYR A 125 15.40 10.97 -1.84
C TYR A 125 16.58 11.22 -0.88
N ALA A 126 17.81 11.33 -1.39
CA ALA A 126 18.97 11.63 -0.55
C ALA A 126 18.88 13.01 0.11
N GLU A 127 18.27 13.97 -0.59
CA GLU A 127 18.05 15.33 -0.08
C GLU A 127 16.87 15.39 0.89
N VAL A 128 15.74 14.76 0.55
CA VAL A 128 14.51 14.87 1.34
C VAL A 128 14.41 13.85 2.49
N ARG A 129 15.24 12.80 2.48
CA ARG A 129 15.30 11.75 3.50
C ARG A 129 16.77 11.41 3.83
N PRO A 130 17.50 12.30 4.51
CA PRO A 130 18.91 12.06 4.84
C PRO A 130 19.12 10.84 5.76
N ASN A 131 18.07 10.40 6.46
CA ASN A 131 18.07 9.23 7.34
C ASN A 131 17.18 8.09 6.79
N GLY A 132 16.95 8.03 5.48
CA GLY A 132 16.16 6.95 4.87
C GLY A 132 16.75 5.59 5.26
N GLY A 133 15.91 4.70 5.81
CA GLY A 133 16.32 3.33 6.16
C GLY A 133 16.86 2.57 4.95
N HIS A 134 17.78 1.64 5.21
CA HIS A 134 18.33 0.72 4.22
C HIS A 134 17.37 -0.41 3.88
#